data_AF-A0A9X2M075-F1
#
_entry.id   AF-A0A9X2M075-F1
#
_cell.length_a   1.000
_cell.length_b   1.000
_cell.length_c   1.000
_cell.angle_alpha   90.00
_cell.angle_beta   90.00
_cell.angle_gamma   90.00
#
_symmetry.space_group_name_H-M   'P 1'
#
loop_
_entity.id
_entity.type
_entity.pdbx_description
1 polymer ?
#
loop_
_entity_poly.entity_id
_entity_poly.type
_entity_poly.pdbx_seq_one_letter_code
_entity_poly.pdbx_strand_id
1 'polypeptide(L)'
;MRLRVEFTTEPFDLDEVPPHAVAARETVQAAALDTVDVGPFGNTAEGGAEAVLEAVDRLLRSSLEAGATRISLQVNVIGEAEA
;
A
#
# COMPACT_ATOMS: atom_id res chain seq x y z
N MET A 1 -5.59 14.55 -10.17
CA MET A 1 -5.82 13.14 -10.56
C MET A 1 -5.94 12.32 -9.29
N ARG A 2 -6.89 11.38 -9.24
CA ARG A 2 -7.03 10.41 -8.16
C ARG A 2 -6.47 9.06 -8.58
N LEU A 3 -5.73 8.42 -7.68
CA LEU A 3 -5.13 7.12 -7.89
C LEU A 3 -5.69 6.11 -6.89
N ARG A 4 -5.78 4.86 -7.34
CA ARG A 4 -5.94 3.69 -6.49
C ARG A 4 -4.65 2.87 -6.58
N VAL A 5 -4.13 2.43 -5.45
CA VAL A 5 -3.10 1.40 -5.37
C VAL A 5 -3.69 0.13 -4.77
N GLU A 6 -3.36 -1.00 -5.36
CA GLU A 6 -3.61 -2.34 -4.82
C GLU A 6 -2.27 -3.04 -4.67
N PHE A 7 -1.99 -3.65 -3.52
CA PHE A 7 -0.69 -4.28 -3.28
C PHE A 7 -0.74 -5.50 -2.35
N THR A 8 0.26 -6.36 -2.52
CA THR A 8 0.59 -7.47 -1.63
C THR A 8 2.10 -7.54 -1.38
N THR A 9 2.47 -8.12 -0.25
CA THR A 9 3.86 -8.33 0.16
C THR A 9 4.07 -9.78 0.56
N GLU A 10 5.26 -10.31 0.29
CA GLU A 10 5.63 -11.70 0.55
C GLU A 10 7.00 -11.79 1.26
N PRO A 11 7.27 -12.88 1.99
CA PRO A 11 6.51 -14.14 2.04
C PRO A 11 5.22 -14.09 2.87
N PHE A 12 4.20 -14.84 2.46
CA PHE A 12 3.00 -15.04 3.27
C PHE A 12 3.25 -16.05 4.39
N ASP A 13 2.64 -15.78 5.54
CA ASP A 13 2.59 -16.67 6.68
C ASP A 13 1.13 -16.74 7.16
N LEU A 14 0.63 -17.95 7.42
CA LEU A 14 -0.77 -18.20 7.81
C LEU A 14 -0.96 -18.19 9.32
N ASP A 15 0.12 -18.32 10.09
CA ASP A 15 0.10 -18.43 11.53
C ASP A 15 0.35 -17.05 12.18
N GLU A 16 1.28 -16.27 11.64
CA GLU A 16 1.61 -14.92 12.13
C GLU A 16 1.62 -13.90 10.99
N VAL A 17 1.21 -12.67 11.26
CA VAL A 17 1.34 -11.58 10.27
C VAL A 17 2.81 -11.19 10.16
N PRO A 18 3.45 -11.32 8.98
CA PRO A 18 4.88 -11.01 8.85
C PRO A 18 5.18 -9.53 9.12
N PRO A 19 6.38 -9.20 9.65
CA PRO A 19 6.78 -7.81 9.92
C PRO A 19 6.66 -6.87 8.73
N HIS A 20 7.00 -7.35 7.53
CA HIS A 20 6.88 -6.55 6.30
C HIS A 20 5.44 -6.23 5.92
N ALA A 21 4.47 -7.10 6.26
CA ALA A 21 3.06 -6.86 6.03
C ALA A 21 2.51 -5.84 7.04
N VAL A 22 2.98 -5.87 8.29
CA VAL A 22 2.68 -4.84 9.29
C VAL A 22 3.23 -3.48 8.83
N ALA A 23 4.50 -3.41 8.45
CA ALA A 23 5.13 -2.17 7.98
C ALA A 23 4.42 -1.56 6.76
N ALA A 24 3.99 -2.40 5.81
CA ALA A 24 3.22 -1.95 4.65
C ALA A 24 1.88 -1.31 5.06
N ARG A 25 1.15 -1.96 5.99
CA ARG A 25 -0.14 -1.50 6.50
C ARG A 25 -0.01 -0.19 7.27
N GLU A 26 0.95 -0.10 8.17
CA GLU A 26 1.23 1.12 8.93
C GLU A 26 1.59 2.29 8.00
N THR A 27 2.35 2.02 6.93
CA THR A 27 2.74 3.04 5.95
C THR A 27 1.52 3.65 5.25
N VAL A 28 0.58 2.83 4.77
CA VAL A 28 -0.62 3.36 4.09
C VAL A 28 -1.63 3.94 5.06
N GLN A 29 -1.72 3.43 6.29
CA GLN A 29 -2.59 3.98 7.34
C GLN A 29 -2.10 5.33 7.88
N ALA A 30 -0.79 5.58 7.87
CA ALA A 30 -0.20 6.85 8.29
C ALA A 30 -0.22 7.93 7.18
N ALA A 31 -0.51 7.54 5.94
CA ALA A 31 -0.54 8.45 4.81
C ALA A 31 -1.86 9.25 4.76
N ALA A 32 -1.81 10.46 4.20
CA ALA A 32 -2.98 11.30 3.97
C ALA A 32 -3.77 10.80 2.74
N LEU A 33 -4.36 9.61 2.86
CA LEU A 33 -5.14 8.93 1.82
C LEU A 33 -6.64 9.03 2.14
N ASP A 34 -7.47 9.01 1.09
CA ASP A 34 -8.92 9.13 1.19
C ASP A 34 -9.53 7.85 1.77
N THR A 35 -9.04 6.70 1.30
CA THR A 35 -9.50 5.38 1.73
C THR A 35 -8.33 4.42 1.85
N VAL A 36 -8.41 3.53 2.84
CA VAL A 36 -7.45 2.45 3.08
C VAL A 36 -8.26 1.23 3.49
N ASP A 37 -8.18 0.17 2.70
CA ASP A 37 -8.78 -1.14 2.98
C ASP A 37 -7.67 -2.20 3.04
N VAL A 38 -7.60 -2.88 4.18
CA VAL A 38 -6.55 -3.85 4.50
C VAL A 38 -7.23 -5.20 4.74
N GLY A 39 -7.05 -6.13 3.81
CA GLY A 39 -7.69 -7.44 3.85
C GLY A 39 -6.70 -8.60 3.76
N PRO A 40 -7.19 -9.85 3.96
CA PRO A 40 -6.39 -11.05 3.82
C PRO A 40 -6.01 -11.37 2.35
N PHE A 41 -6.75 -10.81 1.38
CA PHE A 41 -6.55 -11.07 -0.06
C PHE A 41 -5.84 -9.94 -0.80
N GLY A 42 -5.47 -8.86 -0.11
CA GLY A 42 -4.87 -7.68 -0.70
C GLY A 42 -5.13 -6.43 0.13
N ASN A 43 -4.35 -5.40 -0.14
CA ASN A 43 -4.53 -4.08 0.47
C ASN A 43 -4.80 -3.09 -0.66
N THR A 44 -5.77 -2.21 -0.44
CA THR A 44 -6.16 -1.16 -1.39
C THR A 44 -6.10 0.18 -0.70
N ALA A 45 -5.61 1.21 -1.39
CA ALA A 45 -5.73 2.58 -0.91
C ALA A 45 -5.99 3.55 -2.06
N GLU A 46 -6.72 4.62 -1.79
CA GLU A 46 -7.04 5.66 -2.77
C GLU A 46 -6.71 7.05 -2.24
N GLY A 47 -6.36 7.95 -3.15
CA GLY A 47 -6.06 9.33 -2.78
C GLY A 47 -5.69 10.20 -3.96
N GLY A 48 -5.29 11.43 -3.66
CA GLY A 48 -4.60 12.30 -4.62
C GLY A 48 -3.30 11.67 -5.13
N ALA A 49 -2.95 11.97 -6.38
CA ALA A 49 -1.81 11.33 -7.04
C ALA A 49 -0.49 11.44 -6.25
N GLU A 50 -0.14 12.64 -5.79
CA GLU A 50 1.07 12.89 -5.00
C GLU A 50 1.07 12.06 -3.70
N ALA A 51 -0.04 12.05 -2.96
CA ALA A 51 -0.15 11.31 -1.70
C ALA A 51 -0.03 9.79 -1.92
N VAL A 52 -0.66 9.26 -2.97
CA VAL A 52 -0.57 7.83 -3.30
C VAL A 52 0.85 7.45 -3.74
N LEU A 53 1.50 8.26 -4.58
CA LEU A 53 2.87 7.97 -5.04
C LEU A 53 3.89 8.08 -3.90
N GLU A 54 3.73 9.03 -2.97
CA GLU A 54 4.54 9.12 -1.76
C GLU A 54 4.35 7.90 -0.85
N ALA A 55 3.10 7.44 -0.67
CA ALA A 55 2.80 6.24 0.09
C ALA A 55 3.41 4.99 -0.56
N VAL A 56 3.39 4.89 -1.90
CA VAL A 56 4.02 3.79 -2.64
C VAL A 56 5.53 3.76 -2.46
N ASP A 57 6.24 4.89 -2.57
CA ASP A 57 7.69 4.92 -2.35
C ASP A 57 8.06 4.46 -0.93
N ARG A 58 7.35 4.97 0.08
CA ARG A 58 7.58 4.56 1.47
C ARG A 58 7.28 3.09 1.70
N LEU A 59 6.17 2.60 1.15
CA LEU A 59 5.74 1.20 1.29
C LEU A 59 6.78 0.26 0.71
N LEU A 60 7.27 0.56 -0.50
CA LEU A 60 8.29 -0.27 -1.14
C LEU A 60 9.55 -0.37 -0.27
N ARG A 61 10.02 0.76 0.27
CA ARG A 61 11.22 0.79 1.11
C ARG A 61 11.00 0.08 2.44
N SER A 62 9.95 0.45 3.18
CA SER A 62 9.69 -0.07 4.53
C SER A 62 9.39 -1.57 4.51
N SER A 63 8.65 -2.05 3.52
CA SER A 63 8.40 -3.49 3.37
C SER A 63 9.68 -4.27 3.07
N LEU A 64 10.55 -3.78 2.17
CA LEU A 64 11.83 -4.44 1.87
C LEU A 64 12.77 -4.44 3.08
N GLU A 65 12.88 -3.32 3.80
CA GLU A 65 13.67 -3.20 5.02
C GLU A 65 13.17 -4.14 6.13
N ALA A 66 11.84 -4.35 6.21
CA ALA A 66 11.20 -5.27 7.14
C ALA A 66 11.19 -6.74 6.67
N GLY A 67 11.89 -7.05 5.58
CA GLY A 67 12.11 -8.43 5.13
C GLY A 67 11.15 -8.95 4.08
N ALA A 68 10.40 -8.09 3.38
CA ALA A 68 9.70 -8.52 2.17
C ALA A 68 10.72 -8.97 1.12
N THR A 69 10.47 -10.11 0.51
CA THR A 69 11.29 -10.61 -0.62
C THR A 69 10.60 -10.37 -1.97
N ARG A 70 9.30 -10.07 -1.96
CA ARG A 70 8.53 -9.69 -3.14
C ARG A 70 7.42 -8.73 -2.77
N ILE A 71 7.19 -7.74 -3.62
CA ILE A 71 6.07 -6.81 -3.54
C ILE A 71 5.41 -6.79 -4.90
N SER A 72 4.10 -7.04 -4.95
CA SER A 72 3.29 -6.90 -6.15
C SER A 72 2.36 -5.72 -5.96
N LEU A 73 2.28 -4.82 -6.94
CA LEU A 73 1.36 -3.69 -6.88
C LEU A 73 0.80 -3.31 -8.24
N GLN A 74 -0.40 -2.71 -8.22
CA GLN A 74 -1.02 -2.07 -9.36
C GLN A 74 -1.42 -0.65 -8.97
N VAL A 75 -1.21 0.31 -9.87
CA VAL A 75 -1.68 1.69 -9.73
C VAL A 75 -2.65 1.99 -10.85
N ASN A 76 -3.85 2.44 -10.49
CA ASN A 76 -4.94 2.74 -11.41
C ASN A 76 -5.34 4.21 -11.27
N VAL A 77 -5.60 4.89 -12.39
CA VAL A 77 -6.27 6.19 -12.38
C VAL A 77 -7.77 5.97 -12.19
N ILE A 78 -8.36 6.57 -11.16
CA ILE A 78 -9.78 6.35 -10.80
C ILE A 78 -10.65 7.61 -10.91
N GLY A 79 -10.10 8.72 -11.39
CA GLY A 79 -10.85 9.95 -11.66
C GLY A 79 -9.97 11.20 -11.68
N GLU A 80 -10.55 12.33 -12.05
CA GLU A 80 -9.94 13.65 -11.86
C GLU A 80 -10.21 14.12 -10.44
N ALA A 81 -9.25 14.84 -9.83
CA ALA A 81 -9.50 15.45 -8.53
C ALA A 81 -10.45 16.62 -8.79
N GLU A 82 -11.60 16.68 -8.13
CA GLU A 82 -12.45 17.86 -8.19
C GLU A 82 -11.63 19.06 -7.69
N ALA A 83 -11.57 20.10 -8.52
CA ALA A 83 -10.73 21.28 -8.34
C ALA A 83 -11.26 22.22 -7.26
#